data_AF-A0A7V9MWG1-F1
#
_entry.id   AF-A0A7V9MWG1-F1
#
_cell.length_a   1.000
_cell.length_b   1.000
_cell.length_c   1.000
_cell.angle_alpha   90.00
_cell.angle_beta   90.00
_cell.angle_gamma   90.00
#
_symmetry.space_group_name_H-M   'P 1'
#
loop_
_entity.id
_entity.type
_entity.pdbx_description
1 polymer ?
#
loop_
_entity_poly.entity_id
_entity_poly.type
_entity_poly.pdbx_seq_one_letter_code
_entity_poly.pdbx_strand_id
1 'polypeptide(L)'
;MRFENLREVLLASGIAPRHVRRYLAELSEHLDDLTRQQRDAGYDAEDAASRARARLGSDTELASAMLQHKQFRSIATRAPWAVFLLLPPVAGIAAAFALIAPLVLAAHIGRMTSPHGILAPLWFQQTASAVTLLGNLVLVPLLAMRFVMLADRQRMARAWPLLAVALLVLLDLQFQADFPPPGHRGGSLGIGAALWLHHPGNLLNTWPLALVQLALTLLPVLYLCWTRKRIV
;
A
#
# COMPACT_ATOMS: atom_id res chain seq x y z
N MET A 1 7.98 -10.74 21.88
CA MET A 1 7.73 -9.70 22.92
C MET A 1 6.84 -10.30 24.03
N ARG A 2 6.72 -9.68 25.23
CA ARG A 2 5.94 -10.23 26.38
C ARG A 2 4.48 -10.61 26.07
N PHE A 3 3.88 -10.04 25.03
CA PHE A 3 2.49 -10.25 24.60
C PHE A 3 2.36 -10.63 23.11
N GLU A 4 3.26 -11.47 22.59
CA GLU A 4 3.29 -11.79 21.15
C GLU A 4 2.04 -12.52 20.67
N ASN A 5 1.53 -13.47 21.44
CA ASN A 5 0.32 -14.22 21.09
C ASN A 5 -0.90 -13.29 21.02
N LEU A 6 -1.10 -12.46 22.04
CA LEU A 6 -2.14 -11.43 22.06
C LEU A 6 -2.02 -10.48 20.86
N ARG A 7 -0.81 -10.04 20.51
CA ARG A 7 -0.57 -9.19 19.34
C ARG A 7 -1.06 -9.84 18.05
N GLU A 8 -0.69 -11.09 17.81
CA GLU A 8 -1.08 -11.83 16.60
C GLU A 8 -2.60 -12.04 16.55
N VAL A 9 -3.23 -12.39 17.67
CA VAL A 9 -4.70 -12.54 17.76
C VAL A 9 -5.42 -11.23 17.43
N LEU A 10 -4.96 -10.09 17.99
CA LEU A 10 -5.57 -8.79 17.73
C LEU A 10 -5.42 -8.34 16.27
N LEU A 11 -4.23 -8.56 15.67
CA LEU A 11 -3.98 -8.24 14.27
C LEU A 11 -4.78 -9.13 13.33
N ALA A 12 -4.82 -10.44 13.58
CA ALA A 12 -5.61 -11.40 12.81
C ALA A 12 -7.12 -11.13 12.90
N SER A 13 -7.57 -10.59 14.04
CA SER A 13 -8.96 -10.14 14.23
C SER A 13 -9.22 -8.75 13.63
N GLY A 14 -8.20 -8.13 13.03
CA GLY A 14 -8.30 -6.91 12.24
C GLY A 14 -8.35 -5.61 13.04
N ILE A 15 -7.86 -5.60 14.28
CA ILE A 15 -7.59 -4.38 15.04
C ILE A 15 -6.46 -3.60 14.39
N ALA A 16 -6.60 -2.27 14.31
CA ALA A 16 -5.60 -1.45 13.64
C ALA A 16 -4.23 -1.52 14.37
N PRO A 17 -3.09 -1.63 13.66
CA PRO A 17 -1.77 -1.79 14.29
C PRO A 17 -1.41 -0.71 15.32
N ARG A 18 -1.90 0.53 15.12
CA ARG A 18 -1.71 1.63 16.07
C ARG A 18 -2.39 1.34 17.41
N HIS A 19 -3.62 0.83 17.39
CA HIS A 19 -4.36 0.46 18.61
C HIS A 19 -3.72 -0.74 19.30
N VAL A 20 -3.28 -1.75 18.53
CA VAL A 20 -2.54 -2.89 19.10
C VAL A 20 -1.27 -2.42 19.81
N ARG A 21 -0.44 -1.59 19.16
CA ARG A 21 0.80 -1.08 19.78
C ARG A 21 0.53 -0.29 21.06
N ARG A 22 -0.46 0.60 21.02
CA ARG A 22 -0.84 1.39 22.19
C ARG A 22 -1.33 0.50 23.33
N TYR A 23 -2.22 -0.43 23.04
CA TYR A 23 -2.79 -1.33 24.03
C TYR A 23 -1.72 -2.24 24.66
N LEU A 24 -0.80 -2.79 23.88
CA LEU A 24 0.30 -3.61 24.41
C LEU A 24 1.29 -2.80 25.26
N ALA A 25 1.49 -1.52 24.96
CA ALA A 25 2.28 -0.62 25.79
C ALA A 25 1.58 -0.36 27.13
N GLU A 26 0.29 -0.02 27.11
CA GLU A 26 -0.54 0.18 28.31
C GLU A 26 -0.58 -1.09 29.19
N LEU A 27 -0.71 -2.29 28.59
CA LEU A 27 -0.65 -3.56 29.33
C LEU A 27 0.73 -3.84 29.93
N SER A 28 1.80 -3.46 29.25
CA SER A 28 3.16 -3.65 29.76
C SER A 28 3.41 -2.76 30.97
N GLU A 29 2.98 -1.49 30.90
CA GLU A 29 3.05 -0.54 32.01
C GLU A 29 2.21 -1.02 33.21
N HIS A 30 0.97 -1.46 32.96
CA HIS A 30 0.11 -1.97 34.02
C HIS A 30 0.68 -3.25 34.67
N LEU A 31 1.30 -4.14 33.89
CA LEU A 31 1.97 -5.32 34.42
C LEU A 31 3.18 -4.94 35.29
N ASP A 32 3.96 -3.96 34.87
CA ASP A 32 5.11 -3.48 35.64
C ASP A 32 4.65 -2.84 36.96
N ASP A 33 3.55 -2.09 36.96
CA ASP A 33 2.94 -1.54 38.17
C ASP A 33 2.39 -2.63 39.11
N LEU A 34 1.69 -3.63 38.57
CA LEU A 34 1.22 -4.78 39.36
C LEU A 34 2.39 -5.55 39.97
N THR A 35 3.48 -5.72 39.22
CA THR A 35 4.69 -6.38 39.70
C THR A 35 5.34 -5.60 40.84
N ARG A 36 5.40 -4.26 40.73
CA ARG A 36 5.90 -3.39 41.81
C ARG A 36 5.06 -3.54 43.07
N GLN A 37 3.73 -3.50 42.95
CA GLN A 37 2.82 -3.72 44.08
C GLN A 37 3.01 -5.08 44.76
N GLN A 38 3.27 -6.15 43.99
CA GLN A 38 3.54 -7.47 44.58
C GLN A 38 4.89 -7.50 45.32
N ARG A 39 5.92 -6.83 44.80
CA ARG A 39 7.22 -6.72 45.50
C ARG A 39 7.10 -5.92 46.78
N ASP A 40 6.36 -4.81 46.75
CA ASP A 40 6.10 -3.99 47.94
C ASP A 40 5.30 -4.76 49.00
N ALA A 41 4.51 -5.76 48.59
CA ALA A 41 3.82 -6.71 49.47
C ALA A 41 4.73 -7.82 50.03
N GLY A 42 6.02 -7.83 49.69
CA GLY A 42 7.03 -8.75 50.23
C GLY A 42 7.25 -10.03 49.44
N TYR A 43 6.67 -10.17 48.23
CA TYR A 43 6.96 -11.31 47.37
C TYR A 43 8.31 -11.16 46.66
N ASP A 44 8.99 -12.28 46.41
CA ASP A 44 10.22 -12.28 45.62
C ASP A 44 9.97 -11.86 44.16
N ALA A 45 11.04 -11.62 43.41
CA ALA A 45 10.94 -11.05 42.07
C ALA A 45 10.20 -11.94 41.06
N GLU A 46 10.29 -13.26 41.16
CA GLU A 46 9.71 -14.22 40.22
C GLU A 46 8.24 -14.48 40.58
N ASP A 47 7.96 -14.69 41.86
CA ASP A 47 6.60 -14.82 42.41
C ASP A 47 5.78 -13.56 42.19
N ALA A 48 6.38 -12.38 42.38
CA ALA A 48 5.73 -11.09 42.12
C ALA A 48 5.31 -10.96 40.65
N ALA A 49 6.17 -11.35 39.72
CA ALA A 49 5.87 -11.29 38.28
C ALA A 49 4.79 -12.30 37.87
N SER A 50 4.85 -13.52 38.42
CA SER A 50 3.85 -14.56 38.17
C SER A 50 2.46 -14.14 38.69
N ARG A 51 2.40 -13.64 39.93
CA ARG A 51 1.16 -13.12 40.54
C ARG A 51 0.62 -11.89 39.80
N ALA A 52 1.48 -10.98 39.38
CA ALA A 52 1.09 -9.83 38.58
C ALA A 52 0.51 -10.26 37.23
N ARG A 53 1.13 -11.24 36.55
CA ARG A 53 0.61 -11.79 35.29
C ARG A 53 -0.74 -12.48 35.49
N ALA A 54 -0.92 -13.22 36.59
CA ALA A 54 -2.21 -13.84 36.92
C ALA A 54 -3.31 -12.80 37.18
N ARG A 55 -3.00 -11.70 37.87
CA ARG A 55 -3.95 -10.59 38.10
C ARG A 55 -4.32 -9.83 36.84
N LEU A 56 -3.42 -9.72 35.87
CA LEU A 56 -3.67 -9.02 34.61
C LEU A 56 -4.78 -9.70 33.75
N GLY A 57 -5.02 -11.00 33.95
CA GLY A 57 -6.00 -11.77 33.19
C GLY A 57 -5.41 -12.46 31.95
N SER A 58 -6.16 -13.42 31.41
CA SER A 58 -5.71 -14.24 30.28
C SER A 58 -5.62 -13.44 28.96
N ASP A 59 -4.76 -13.86 28.02
CA ASP A 59 -4.67 -13.24 26.69
C ASP A 59 -6.04 -13.23 25.98
N THR A 60 -6.89 -14.24 26.21
CA THR A 60 -8.24 -14.31 25.64
C THR A 60 -9.18 -13.25 26.21
N GLU A 61 -9.14 -13.00 27.52
CA GLU A 61 -9.93 -11.94 28.16
C GLU A 61 -9.47 -10.57 27.67
N LEU A 62 -8.16 -10.33 27.63
CA LEU A 62 -7.56 -9.10 27.12
C LEU A 62 -7.92 -8.84 25.65
N ALA A 63 -7.88 -9.88 24.82
CA ALA A 63 -8.31 -9.79 23.42
C ALA A 63 -9.81 -9.45 23.33
N SER A 64 -10.65 -10.13 24.11
CA SER A 64 -12.10 -9.94 24.07
C SER A 64 -12.52 -8.49 24.37
N ALA A 65 -11.85 -7.83 25.31
CA ALA A 65 -12.09 -6.44 25.66
C ALA A 65 -11.89 -5.50 24.46
N MET A 66 -10.84 -5.71 23.67
CA MET A 66 -10.61 -4.93 22.44
C MET A 66 -11.59 -5.28 21.32
N LEU A 67 -11.96 -6.55 21.18
CA LEU A 67 -12.81 -7.02 20.07
C LEU A 67 -14.26 -6.56 20.14
N GLN A 68 -14.76 -6.30 21.35
CA GLN A 68 -16.11 -5.74 21.58
C GLN A 68 -16.27 -4.35 20.95
N HIS A 69 -15.18 -3.58 20.86
CA HIS A 69 -15.21 -2.22 20.36
C HIS A 69 -14.89 -2.15 18.85
N LYS A 70 -15.95 -2.10 18.02
CA LYS A 70 -15.82 -1.97 16.55
C LYS A 70 -14.92 -0.80 16.12
N GLN A 71 -14.86 0.28 16.91
CA GLN A 71 -14.07 1.48 16.63
C GLN A 71 -12.56 1.21 16.47
N PHE A 72 -12.02 0.15 17.09
CA PHE A 72 -10.60 -0.19 17.00
C PHE A 72 -10.23 -1.00 15.75
N ARG A 73 -11.24 -1.50 15.01
CA ARG A 73 -11.00 -2.23 13.74
C ARG A 73 -10.55 -1.27 12.64
N SER A 74 -9.57 -1.71 11.85
CA SER A 74 -9.09 -0.97 10.69
C SER A 74 -10.18 -0.86 9.61
N ILE A 75 -10.08 0.15 8.74
CA ILE A 75 -10.99 0.31 7.59
C ILE A 75 -10.88 -0.89 6.65
N ALA A 76 -9.67 -1.40 6.44
CA ALA A 76 -9.43 -2.56 5.57
C ALA A 76 -10.10 -3.84 6.11
N THR A 77 -10.22 -4.02 7.42
CA THR A 77 -11.00 -5.12 8.00
C THR A 77 -12.51 -4.87 7.91
N ARG A 78 -12.97 -3.63 8.10
CA ARG A 78 -14.40 -3.31 8.06
C ARG A 78 -15.01 -3.38 6.66
N ALA A 79 -14.26 -2.96 5.65
CA ALA A 79 -14.69 -2.92 4.27
C ALA A 79 -13.53 -3.36 3.35
N PRO A 80 -13.16 -4.66 3.37
CA PRO A 80 -12.05 -5.15 2.56
C PRO A 80 -12.31 -4.95 1.07
N TRP A 81 -13.55 -5.10 0.61
CA TRP A 81 -13.93 -4.82 -0.77
C TRP A 81 -13.62 -3.36 -1.16
N ALA A 82 -13.88 -2.38 -0.30
CA ALA A 82 -13.60 -0.98 -0.61
C ALA A 82 -12.09 -0.73 -0.69
N VAL A 83 -11.31 -1.32 0.21
CA VAL A 83 -9.85 -1.13 0.23
C VAL A 83 -9.14 -1.89 -0.88
N PHE A 84 -9.61 -3.07 -1.28
CA PHE A 84 -8.89 -3.92 -2.25
C PHE A 84 -9.52 -3.91 -3.64
N LEU A 85 -10.73 -3.38 -3.83
CA LEU A 85 -11.36 -3.24 -5.16
C LEU A 85 -11.57 -1.78 -5.55
N LEU A 86 -11.98 -0.89 -4.64
CA LEU A 86 -12.24 0.50 -4.98
C LEU A 86 -10.99 1.39 -4.87
N LEU A 87 -10.20 1.20 -3.80
CA LEU A 87 -9.04 2.04 -3.55
C LEU A 87 -7.91 1.88 -4.58
N PRO A 88 -7.59 0.68 -5.14
CA PRO A 88 -6.53 0.56 -6.14
C PRO A 88 -6.74 1.41 -7.41
N PRO A 89 -7.91 1.38 -8.10
CA PRO A 89 -8.13 2.26 -9.25
C PRO A 89 -8.08 3.73 -8.86
N VAL A 90 -8.71 4.11 -7.74
CA VAL A 90 -8.72 5.50 -7.26
C VAL A 90 -7.31 5.99 -6.96
N ALA A 91 -6.49 5.17 -6.30
CA ALA A 91 -5.10 5.49 -6.00
C ALA A 91 -4.25 5.58 -7.27
N GLY A 92 -4.47 4.69 -8.25
CA GLY A 92 -3.82 4.74 -9.55
C GLY A 92 -4.12 6.04 -10.31
N ILE A 93 -5.40 6.41 -10.40
CA ILE A 93 -5.85 7.65 -11.03
C ILE A 93 -5.29 8.87 -10.29
N ALA A 94 -5.40 8.91 -8.95
CA ALA A 94 -4.91 10.02 -8.15
C ALA A 94 -3.38 10.20 -8.28
N ALA A 95 -2.62 9.11 -8.26
CA ALA A 95 -1.18 9.15 -8.47
C ALA A 95 -0.83 9.62 -9.89
N ALA A 96 -1.66 9.26 -10.88
CA ALA A 96 -1.49 9.72 -12.24
C ALA A 96 -1.68 11.23 -12.38
N PHE A 97 -2.73 11.78 -11.76
CA PHE A 97 -2.89 13.24 -11.66
C PHE A 97 -1.73 13.90 -10.92
N ALA A 98 -1.24 13.30 -9.84
CA ALA A 98 -0.10 13.83 -9.09
C ALA A 98 1.19 13.91 -9.91
N LEU A 99 1.38 13.00 -10.88
CA LEU A 99 2.54 12.99 -11.79
C LEU A 99 2.38 13.96 -12.96
N ILE A 100 1.18 14.08 -13.55
CA ILE A 100 0.94 14.94 -14.72
C ILE A 100 0.72 16.41 -14.33
N ALA A 101 0.06 16.69 -13.21
CA ALA A 101 -0.28 18.06 -12.82
C ALA A 101 0.93 19.02 -12.74
N PRO A 102 2.10 18.61 -12.22
CA PRO A 102 3.30 19.44 -12.25
C PRO A 102 3.78 19.76 -13.67
N LEU A 103 3.69 18.82 -14.62
CA LEU A 103 4.04 19.05 -16.02
C LEU A 103 3.10 20.04 -16.69
N VAL A 104 1.79 19.89 -16.45
CA VAL A 104 0.77 20.83 -16.95
C VAL A 104 0.99 22.23 -16.37
N LEU A 105 1.28 22.32 -15.06
CA LEU A 105 1.56 23.59 -14.40
C LEU A 105 2.84 24.24 -14.96
N ALA A 106 3.91 23.47 -15.16
CA ALA A 106 5.15 23.96 -15.76
C ALA A 106 4.93 24.46 -17.20
N ALA A 107 4.14 23.74 -18.00
CA ALA A 107 3.77 24.15 -19.35
C ALA A 107 2.97 25.46 -19.35
N HIS A 108 2.08 25.63 -18.37
CA HIS A 108 1.29 26.85 -18.22
C HIS A 108 2.16 28.05 -17.80
N ILE A 109 2.99 27.89 -16.76
CA ILE A 109 3.91 28.94 -16.28
C ILE A 109 4.91 29.34 -17.37
N GLY A 110 5.44 28.36 -18.11
CA GLY A 110 6.36 28.58 -19.23
C GLY A 110 5.71 29.12 -20.50
N ARG A 111 4.40 29.40 -20.49
CA ARG A 111 3.61 29.87 -21.65
C ARG A 111 3.80 29.01 -22.91
N MET A 112 3.98 27.70 -22.70
CA MET A 112 4.19 26.73 -23.78
C MET A 112 2.89 26.39 -24.51
N THR A 113 1.75 26.74 -23.91
CA THR A 113 0.42 26.60 -24.49
C THR A 113 0.05 27.89 -25.24
N SER A 114 -0.18 27.78 -26.55
CA SER A 114 -0.64 28.88 -27.39
C SER A 114 -1.96 28.50 -28.08
N PRO A 115 -2.80 29.47 -28.50
CA PRO A 115 -4.03 29.20 -29.26
C PRO A 115 -3.80 28.39 -30.54
N HIS A 116 -2.56 28.44 -31.07
CA HIS A 116 -2.15 27.77 -32.30
C HIS A 116 -1.37 26.46 -32.06
N GLY A 117 -1.38 25.93 -30.84
CA GLY A 117 -0.74 24.66 -30.47
C GLY A 117 0.24 24.76 -29.29
N ILE A 118 0.83 23.62 -28.95
CA ILE A 118 1.84 23.51 -27.90
C ILE A 118 3.23 23.64 -28.53
N LEU A 119 4.04 24.56 -27.99
CA LEU A 119 5.44 24.77 -28.33
C LEU A 119 6.27 24.34 -27.12
N ALA A 120 6.51 23.02 -27.01
CA ALA A 120 7.28 22.43 -25.93
C ALA A 120 8.78 22.46 -26.26
N PRO A 121 9.62 23.12 -25.44
CA PRO A 121 11.08 23.04 -25.57
C PRO A 121 11.59 21.60 -25.38
N LEU A 122 12.78 21.31 -25.92
CA LEU A 122 13.37 19.97 -25.85
C LEU A 122 13.48 19.43 -24.41
N TRP A 123 13.89 20.28 -23.46
CA TRP A 123 13.99 19.89 -22.05
C TRP A 123 12.64 19.43 -21.47
N PHE A 124 11.54 20.07 -21.89
CA PHE A 124 10.19 19.75 -21.42
C PHE A 124 9.73 18.41 -22.00
N GLN A 125 9.96 18.20 -23.30
CA GLN A 125 9.67 16.93 -23.97
C GLN A 125 10.42 15.77 -23.30
N GLN A 126 11.74 15.93 -23.06
CA GLN A 126 12.56 14.92 -22.38
C GLN A 126 12.06 14.64 -20.96
N THR A 127 11.70 15.69 -20.22
CA THR A 127 11.16 15.55 -18.86
C THR A 127 9.83 14.82 -18.87
N ALA A 128 8.91 15.19 -19.76
CA ALA A 128 7.60 14.56 -19.87
C ALA A 128 7.70 13.08 -20.28
N SER A 129 8.59 12.76 -21.23
CA SER A 129 8.87 11.37 -21.62
C SER A 129 9.49 10.56 -20.48
N ALA A 130 10.42 11.15 -19.72
CA ALA A 130 11.03 10.49 -18.56
C ALA A 130 10.01 10.23 -17.45
N VAL A 131 9.16 11.22 -17.12
CA VAL A 131 8.07 11.06 -16.13
C VAL A 131 7.06 10.01 -16.58
N THR A 132 6.72 9.98 -17.86
CA THR A 132 5.81 8.99 -18.45
C THR A 132 6.39 7.58 -18.33
N LEU A 133 7.66 7.39 -18.72
CA LEU A 133 8.34 6.11 -18.64
C LEU A 133 8.48 5.62 -17.19
N LEU A 134 8.89 6.50 -16.28
CA LEU A 134 9.00 6.17 -14.86
C LEU A 134 7.63 5.88 -14.25
N GLY A 135 6.61 6.65 -14.60
CA GLY A 135 5.22 6.44 -14.17
C GLY A 135 4.72 5.06 -14.57
N ASN A 136 4.87 4.70 -15.85
CA ASN A 136 4.46 3.39 -16.39
C ASN A 136 5.22 2.24 -15.73
N LEU A 137 6.53 2.39 -15.55
CA LEU A 137 7.37 1.31 -15.01
C LEU A 137 7.17 1.09 -13.50
N VAL A 138 7.01 2.16 -12.72
CA VAL A 138 7.16 2.11 -11.26
C VAL A 138 5.83 2.23 -10.52
N LEU A 139 4.84 2.94 -11.06
CA LEU A 139 3.63 3.28 -10.30
C LEU A 139 2.84 2.02 -9.89
N VAL A 140 2.54 1.16 -10.85
CA VAL A 140 1.74 -0.06 -10.61
C VAL A 140 2.45 -1.02 -9.65
N PRO A 141 3.75 -1.34 -9.81
CA PRO A 141 4.49 -2.13 -8.83
C PRO A 141 4.50 -1.53 -7.42
N LEU A 142 4.67 -0.20 -7.29
CA LEU A 142 4.64 0.46 -5.98
C LEU A 142 3.26 0.35 -5.31
N LEU A 143 2.18 0.55 -6.07
CA LEU A 143 0.83 0.38 -5.55
C LEU A 143 0.59 -1.08 -5.13
N ALA A 144 0.94 -2.06 -5.97
CA ALA A 144 0.85 -3.48 -5.65
C ALA A 144 1.61 -3.81 -4.35
N MET A 145 2.84 -3.32 -4.21
CA MET A 145 3.64 -3.48 -2.99
C MET A 145 2.93 -2.89 -1.77
N ARG A 146 2.35 -1.69 -1.88
CA ARG A 146 1.63 -1.02 -0.78
C ARG A 146 0.40 -1.83 -0.33
N PHE A 147 -0.39 -2.35 -1.26
CA PHE A 147 -1.55 -3.18 -0.94
C PHE A 147 -1.16 -4.52 -0.32
N VAL A 148 -0.12 -5.16 -0.82
CA VAL A 148 0.44 -6.38 -0.23
C VAL A 148 0.95 -6.14 1.19
N MET A 149 1.72 -5.07 1.41
CA MET A 149 2.19 -4.70 2.75
C MET A 149 1.04 -4.38 3.70
N LEU A 150 -0.02 -3.73 3.22
CA LEU A 150 -1.21 -3.42 4.02
C LEU A 150 -1.92 -4.70 4.45
N ALA A 151 -2.13 -5.64 3.51
CA ALA A 151 -2.75 -6.93 3.78
C ALA A 151 -1.91 -7.78 4.75
N ASP A 152 -0.58 -7.76 4.61
CA ASP A 152 0.30 -8.52 5.49
C ASP A 152 0.34 -7.95 6.92
N ARG A 153 0.44 -6.62 7.05
CA ARG A 153 0.39 -5.93 8.35
C ARG A 153 -0.89 -6.20 9.14
N GLN A 154 -1.97 -6.51 8.44
CA GLN A 154 -3.27 -6.81 9.04
C GLN A 154 -3.62 -8.30 9.00
N ARG A 155 -2.64 -9.18 8.69
CA ARG A 155 -2.81 -10.64 8.63
C ARG A 155 -4.02 -11.11 7.81
N MET A 156 -4.42 -10.34 6.79
CA MET A 156 -5.62 -10.61 6.02
C MET A 156 -5.46 -11.83 5.11
N ALA A 157 -6.58 -12.42 4.67
CA ALA A 157 -6.59 -13.51 3.71
C ALA A 157 -5.86 -13.15 2.41
N ARG A 158 -5.11 -14.10 1.84
CA ARG A 158 -4.28 -13.89 0.63
C ARG A 158 -5.09 -13.47 -0.61
N ALA A 159 -6.37 -13.80 -0.66
CA ALA A 159 -7.26 -13.46 -1.76
C ALA A 159 -7.40 -11.94 -1.97
N TRP A 160 -7.41 -11.14 -0.90
CA TRP A 160 -7.60 -9.70 -0.99
C TRP A 160 -6.46 -8.94 -1.69
N PRO A 161 -5.19 -9.09 -1.29
CA PRO A 161 -4.09 -8.46 -2.02
C PRO A 161 -3.96 -9.02 -3.45
N LEU A 162 -4.27 -10.31 -3.67
CA LEU A 162 -4.30 -10.89 -5.02
C LEU A 162 -5.34 -10.21 -5.92
N LEU A 163 -6.55 -9.98 -5.41
CA LEU A 163 -7.60 -9.26 -6.15
C LEU A 163 -7.20 -7.83 -6.47
N ALA A 164 -6.59 -7.11 -5.53
CA ALA A 164 -6.11 -5.74 -5.76
C ALA A 164 -5.01 -5.69 -6.83
N VAL A 165 -4.05 -6.62 -6.79
CA VAL A 165 -2.99 -6.69 -7.80
C VAL A 165 -3.54 -7.11 -9.16
N ALA A 166 -4.44 -8.10 -9.20
CA ALA A 166 -5.10 -8.50 -10.44
C ALA A 166 -5.89 -7.34 -11.07
N LEU A 167 -6.59 -6.56 -10.24
CA LEU A 167 -7.32 -5.37 -10.70
C LEU A 167 -6.37 -4.30 -11.25
N LEU A 168 -5.25 -4.03 -10.58
CA LEU A 168 -4.25 -3.08 -11.06
C LEU A 168 -3.62 -3.50 -12.39
N VAL A 169 -3.33 -4.79 -12.56
CA VAL A 169 -2.82 -5.35 -13.81
C VAL A 169 -3.88 -5.27 -14.92
N LEU A 170 -5.14 -5.55 -14.59
CA LEU A 170 -6.24 -5.53 -15.56
C LEU A 170 -6.59 -4.11 -16.03
N LEU A 171 -6.49 -3.12 -15.14
CA LEU A 171 -6.71 -1.72 -15.49
C LEU A 171 -5.60 -1.13 -16.36
N ASP A 172 -4.37 -1.61 -16.18
CA ASP A 172 -3.16 -1.18 -16.89
C ASP A 172 -3.15 0.33 -17.20
N LEU A 173 -3.06 1.12 -16.12
CA LEU A 173 -2.97 2.58 -16.22
C LEU A 173 -1.65 2.96 -16.90
N GLN A 174 -1.76 3.55 -18.09
CA GLN A 174 -0.64 3.99 -18.91
C GLN A 174 -0.67 5.52 -19.07
N PHE A 175 0.49 6.12 -18.84
CA PHE A 175 0.80 7.51 -19.15
C PHE A 175 1.21 7.61 -20.62
N GLN A 176 0.74 8.67 -21.28
CA GLN A 176 1.09 8.98 -22.66
C GLN A 176 1.59 10.42 -22.75
N ALA A 177 2.74 10.58 -23.37
CA ALA A 177 3.32 11.87 -23.72
C ALA A 177 3.72 11.80 -25.19
N ASP A 178 2.99 12.52 -26.03
CA ASP A 178 3.31 12.64 -27.45
C ASP A 178 3.70 14.08 -27.73
N PHE A 179 4.88 14.27 -28.31
CA PHE A 179 5.38 15.56 -28.73
C PHE A 179 6.03 15.39 -30.11
N PRO A 180 5.70 16.26 -31.07
CA PRO A 180 6.31 16.20 -32.39
C PRO A 180 7.77 16.69 -32.33
N PRO A 181 8.58 16.40 -33.37
CA PRO A 181 9.99 16.79 -33.41
C PRO A 181 10.20 18.29 -33.20
N PRO A 182 11.37 18.71 -32.67
CA PRO A 182 11.66 20.12 -32.41
C PRO A 182 11.33 21.02 -33.62
N GLY A 183 10.57 22.08 -33.38
CA GLY A 183 10.12 23.01 -34.43
C GLY A 183 8.72 22.73 -35.00
N HIS A 184 8.13 21.56 -34.71
CA HIS A 184 6.74 21.27 -35.05
C HIS A 184 5.82 21.61 -33.88
N ARG A 185 4.61 22.09 -34.19
CA ARG A 185 3.60 22.44 -33.19
C ARG A 185 2.72 21.24 -32.89
N GLY A 186 2.42 21.03 -31.61
CA GLY A 186 1.56 19.96 -31.16
C GLY A 186 2.09 19.29 -29.89
N GLY A 187 1.22 18.54 -29.23
CA GLY A 187 1.60 17.70 -28.12
C GLY A 187 0.40 17.29 -27.29
N SER A 188 0.47 16.14 -26.65
CA SER A 188 -0.57 15.66 -25.75
C SER A 188 0.03 14.95 -24.55
N LEU A 189 -0.50 15.25 -23.37
CA LEU A 189 -0.29 14.50 -22.15
C LEU A 189 -1.62 13.84 -21.79
N GLY A 190 -1.60 12.53 -21.56
CA GLY A 190 -2.80 11.76 -21.31
C GLY A 190 -2.57 10.61 -20.35
N ILE A 191 -3.68 10.13 -19.79
CA ILE A 191 -3.76 8.88 -19.02
C ILE A 191 -4.75 8.01 -19.77
N GLY A 192 -4.32 6.82 -20.15
CA GLY A 192 -5.16 5.79 -20.76
C GLY A 192 -5.21 4.55 -19.88
N ALA A 193 -6.27 3.77 -20.05
CA ALA A 193 -6.25 2.37 -19.67
C ALA A 193 -5.85 1.57 -20.91
N ALA A 194 -4.66 0.97 -20.89
CA ALA A 194 -4.27 0.06 -21.95
C ALA A 194 -4.87 -1.31 -21.66
N LEU A 195 -6.16 -1.46 -21.95
CA LEU A 195 -6.63 -2.80 -22.25
C LEU A 195 -5.82 -3.23 -23.49
N TRP A 196 -4.81 -4.09 -23.29
CA TRP A 196 -3.84 -4.65 -24.25
C TRP A 196 -4.42 -5.01 -25.64
N LEU A 197 -5.74 -5.12 -25.71
CA LEU A 197 -6.58 -5.34 -26.86
C LEU A 197 -6.60 -4.21 -27.91
N HIS A 198 -6.25 -2.95 -27.59
CA HIS A 198 -6.48 -1.82 -28.52
C HIS A 198 -5.35 -1.52 -29.53
N HIS A 199 -4.10 -1.98 -29.32
CA HIS A 199 -2.98 -1.70 -30.26
C HIS A 199 -2.07 -2.92 -30.50
N PRO A 200 -2.53 -3.94 -31.27
CA PRO A 200 -1.75 -5.15 -31.52
C PRO A 200 -0.42 -4.92 -32.23
N GLY A 201 -0.29 -3.86 -33.03
CA GLY A 201 0.92 -3.54 -33.80
C GLY A 201 2.13 -3.10 -32.94
N ASN A 202 1.90 -2.57 -31.73
CA ASN A 202 2.97 -2.12 -30.83
C ASN A 202 3.40 -3.19 -29.81
N LEU A 203 2.72 -4.34 -29.77
CA LEU A 203 3.04 -5.43 -28.83
C LEU A 203 4.46 -5.96 -29.04
N LEU A 204 4.90 -6.13 -30.29
CA LEU A 204 6.22 -6.67 -30.61
C LEU A 204 7.38 -5.76 -30.18
N ASN A 205 7.15 -4.45 -30.04
CA ASN A 205 8.19 -3.52 -29.57
C ASN A 205 8.12 -3.26 -28.05
N THR A 206 6.96 -3.45 -27.43
CA THR A 206 6.74 -3.10 -26.02
C THR A 206 6.68 -4.31 -25.08
N TRP A 207 6.62 -5.54 -25.61
CA TRP A 207 6.53 -6.76 -24.79
C TRP A 207 7.67 -6.95 -23.77
N PRO A 208 8.94 -6.55 -23.99
CA PRO A 208 9.96 -6.75 -22.96
C PRO A 208 9.69 -5.87 -21.74
N LEU A 209 9.31 -4.61 -21.97
CA LEU A 209 8.98 -3.66 -20.91
C LEU A 209 7.72 -4.10 -20.16
N ALA A 210 6.72 -4.58 -20.91
CA ALA A 210 5.50 -5.18 -20.36
C ALA A 210 5.80 -6.34 -19.40
N LEU A 211 6.67 -7.26 -19.82
CA LEU A 211 7.06 -8.40 -18.98
C LEU A 211 7.81 -7.96 -17.74
N VAL A 212 8.71 -6.98 -17.86
CA VAL A 212 9.42 -6.41 -16.70
C VAL A 212 8.43 -5.77 -15.72
N GLN A 213 7.51 -4.95 -16.22
CA GLN A 213 6.48 -4.30 -15.38
C GLN A 213 5.59 -5.35 -14.70
N LEU A 214 5.16 -6.39 -15.43
CA LEU A 214 4.35 -7.48 -14.88
C LEU A 214 5.13 -8.28 -13.82
N ALA A 215 6.39 -8.62 -14.09
CA ALA A 215 7.26 -9.30 -13.14
C ALA A 215 7.46 -8.48 -11.86
N LEU A 216 7.74 -7.18 -11.98
CA LEU A 216 7.86 -6.26 -10.85
C LEU A 216 6.55 -6.14 -10.05
N THR A 217 5.41 -6.14 -10.73
CA THR A 217 4.08 -6.05 -10.10
C THR A 217 3.72 -7.34 -9.35
N LEU A 218 4.14 -8.50 -9.86
CA LEU A 218 3.90 -9.79 -9.21
C LEU A 218 4.90 -10.11 -8.09
N LEU A 219 6.08 -9.48 -8.06
CA LEU A 219 7.13 -9.74 -7.08
C LEU A 219 6.63 -9.63 -5.62
N PRO A 220 5.89 -8.58 -5.20
CA PRO A 220 5.35 -8.49 -3.84
C PRO A 220 4.40 -9.65 -3.50
N VAL A 221 3.60 -10.10 -4.47
CA VAL A 221 2.67 -11.22 -4.29
C VAL A 221 3.43 -12.53 -4.11
N LEU A 222 4.44 -12.77 -4.94
CA LEU A 222 5.30 -13.96 -4.82
C LEU A 222 6.00 -14.00 -3.46
N TYR A 223 6.51 -12.85 -3.01
CA TYR A 223 7.10 -12.70 -1.68
C TYR A 223 6.10 -13.04 -0.57
N LEU A 224 4.88 -12.51 -0.62
CA LEU A 224 3.82 -12.80 0.35
C LEU A 224 3.46 -14.30 0.38
N CYS A 225 3.36 -14.94 -0.78
CA CYS A 225 3.07 -16.37 -0.89
C CYS A 225 4.21 -17.23 -0.32
N TRP A 226 5.46 -16.81 -0.50
CA TRP A 226 6.63 -17.52 0.00
C TRP A 226 6.78 -17.40 1.52
N THR A 227 6.66 -16.20 2.08
CA THR A 227 6.81 -15.98 3.53
C THR A 227 5.74 -16.71 4.33
N ARG A 228 4.49 -16.72 3.87
CA ARG A 228 3.40 -17.40 4.56
C ARG A 228 3.38 -18.93 4.39
N LYS A 229 4.14 -19.50 3.44
CA LYS A 229 4.33 -20.95 3.33
C LYS A 229 5.34 -21.48 4.36
N ARG A 230 6.20 -20.63 4.92
CA ARG A 230 7.17 -21.03 5.95
C ARG A 230 6.62 -21.08 7.38
N ILE A 231 5.39 -20.62 7.59
CA ILE A 231 4.77 -20.45 8.91
C ILE A 231 3.70 -21.54 9.18
N VAL A 232 3.36 -22.34 8.16
CA VAL A 232 2.49 -23.53 8.27
C VAL A 232 3.37 -24.76 8.18
#